data_AF-A0A0J6F8Z0-F1
#
_entry.id   AF-A0A0J6F8Z0-F1
#
_cell.length_a   1.000
_cell.length_b   1.000
_cell.length_c   1.000
_cell.angle_alpha   90.00
_cell.angle_beta   90.00
_cell.angle_gamma   90.00
#
_symmetry.space_group_name_H-M   'P 1'
#
loop_
_entity.id
_entity.type
_entity.pdbx_description
1 polymer ?
#
loop_
_entity_poly.entity_id
_entity_poly.type
_entity_poly.pdbx_seq_one_letter_code
_entity_poly.pdbx_strand_id
1 'polypeptide(L)'
;MEPNGIYVILSVNATEYHWGIYVTGDDLRQGGVVHHANNKTGGWSYERKYTNNLVRSKMLALALKVGTVPLPQGHAQIDHILGDPNMISQDSGFRSGAV
;
A
#
# COMPACT_ATOMS: atom_id res chain seq x y z
N MET A 1 8.92 -6.65 -10.88
CA MET A 1 8.40 -7.23 -9.63
C MET A 1 8.04 -8.68 -9.88
N GLU A 2 8.04 -9.50 -8.84
CA GLU A 2 7.80 -10.94 -8.87
C GLU A 2 6.40 -11.29 -8.34
N PRO A 3 5.81 -12.43 -8.76
CA PRO A 3 4.55 -12.92 -8.21
C PRO A 3 4.60 -13.07 -6.68
N ASN A 4 3.47 -12.81 -6.01
CA ASN A 4 3.33 -12.94 -4.56
C ASN A 4 4.40 -12.18 -3.76
N GLY A 5 4.97 -11.11 -4.30
CA GLY A 5 5.97 -10.30 -3.64
C GLY A 5 5.34 -9.17 -2.83
N ILE A 6 5.97 -8.86 -1.70
CA ILE A 6 5.63 -7.72 -0.85
C ILE A 6 6.72 -6.67 -1.03
N TYR A 7 6.32 -5.45 -1.39
CA TYR A 7 7.22 -4.35 -1.69
C TYR A 7 6.87 -3.13 -0.87
N VAL A 8 7.88 -2.45 -0.34
CA VAL A 8 7.76 -1.04 0.03
C VAL A 8 7.96 -0.21 -1.23
N ILE A 9 7.00 0.66 -1.54
CA ILE A 9 7.01 1.50 -2.74
C ILE A 9 7.07 2.98 -2.39
N LEU A 10 7.74 3.75 -3.24
CA LEU A 10 7.70 5.20 -3.25
C LEU A 10 7.16 5.66 -4.61
N SER A 11 6.02 6.34 -4.58
CA SER A 11 5.48 7.05 -5.74
C SER A 11 5.72 8.54 -5.58
N VAL A 12 6.09 9.20 -6.66
CA VAL A 12 6.38 10.65 -6.69
C VAL A 12 5.31 11.31 -7.56
N ASN A 13 4.74 12.41 -7.10
CA ASN A 13 3.93 13.28 -7.93
C ASN A 13 4.59 14.68 -8.04
N ALA A 14 3.97 15.62 -8.74
CA ALA A 14 4.57 16.94 -8.97
C ALA A 14 4.85 17.73 -7.68
N THR A 15 4.18 17.40 -6.58
CA THR A 15 4.18 18.19 -5.33
C THR A 15 4.49 17.37 -4.08
N GLU A 16 4.47 16.03 -4.16
CA GLU A 16 4.47 15.14 -2.99
C GLU A 16 5.09 13.77 -3.27
N TYR A 17 5.50 13.13 -2.18
CA TYR A 17 6.00 11.76 -2.12
C TYR A 17 5.00 10.88 -1.36
N HIS A 18 4.68 9.72 -1.92
CA HIS A 18 3.69 8.79 -1.37
C HIS A 18 4.34 7.43 -1.13
N TRP A 19 4.46 7.04 0.15
CA TRP A 19 4.94 5.74 0.57
C TRP A 19 3.80 4.75 0.69
N GLY A 20 3.99 3.50 0.29
CA GLY A 20 2.99 2.46 0.46
C GLY A 20 3.58 1.06 0.48
N ILE A 21 2.73 0.09 0.77
CA ILE A 21 3.04 -1.33 0.61
C ILE A 21 2.31 -1.82 -0.64
N TYR A 22 3.04 -2.45 -1.56
CA TYR A 22 2.45 -3.10 -2.72
C TYR A 22 2.62 -4.60 -2.62
N VAL A 23 1.51 -5.32 -2.76
CA VAL A 23 1.48 -6.78 -2.78
C VAL A 23 1.06 -7.22 -4.18
N THR A 24 1.95 -7.90 -4.89
CA THR A 24 1.65 -8.44 -6.22
C THR A 24 0.84 -9.72 -6.10
N GLY A 25 -0.13 -9.92 -7.01
CA GLY A 25 -0.84 -11.20 -7.12
C GLY A 25 0.06 -12.35 -7.56
N ASP A 26 -0.53 -13.54 -7.67
CA ASP A 26 0.08 -14.74 -8.24
C ASP A 26 0.32 -14.62 -9.76
N ASP A 27 -0.53 -13.87 -10.46
CA ASP A 27 -0.32 -13.44 -11.85
C ASP A 27 -0.09 -11.93 -11.93
N LEU A 28 1.14 -11.53 -12.31
CA LEU A 28 1.53 -10.12 -12.48
C LEU A 28 0.71 -9.38 -13.54
N ARG A 29 0.07 -10.10 -14.48
CA ARG A 29 -0.83 -9.48 -15.46
C ARG A 29 -2.13 -9.01 -14.83
N GLN A 30 -2.53 -9.64 -13.74
CA GLN A 30 -3.70 -9.27 -12.94
C GLN A 30 -3.35 -8.21 -11.90
N GLY A 31 -2.11 -7.69 -11.86
CA GLY A 31 -1.76 -6.59 -10.98
C GLY A 31 -1.56 -6.98 -9.52
N GLY A 32 -1.97 -6.09 -8.62
CA GLY A 32 -1.81 -6.26 -7.18
C GLY A 32 -2.55 -5.19 -6.39
N VAL A 33 -2.28 -5.16 -5.09
CA VAL A 33 -2.95 -4.26 -4.13
C VAL A 33 -1.92 -3.31 -3.52
N VAL A 34 -2.21 -2.01 -3.57
CA VAL A 34 -1.50 -0.98 -2.82
C VAL A 34 -2.25 -0.72 -1.52
N HIS A 35 -1.50 -0.74 -0.43
CA HIS A 35 -1.92 -0.36 0.90
C HIS A 35 -1.24 0.97 1.24
N HIS A 36 -2.03 1.99 1.53
CA HIS A 36 -1.59 3.37 1.66
C HIS A 36 -2.29 4.04 2.85
N ALA A 37 -1.55 4.86 3.61
CA ALA A 37 -2.16 5.78 4.57
C ALA A 37 -2.43 7.10 3.86
N ASN A 38 -3.67 7.58 3.88
CA ASN A 38 -4.09 8.81 3.22
C ASN A 38 -4.69 9.78 4.24
N ASN A 39 -4.55 11.08 4.01
CA ASN A 39 -5.07 12.14 4.89
C ASN A 39 -5.93 13.18 4.15
N LYS A 40 -6.44 12.85 2.96
CA LYS A 40 -7.12 13.80 2.07
C LYS A 40 -8.34 14.49 2.70
N THR A 41 -8.94 13.90 3.73
CA THR A 41 -10.13 14.41 4.41
C THR A 41 -9.86 14.96 5.81
N GLY A 42 -8.61 15.33 6.13
CA GLY A 42 -8.27 15.99 7.40
C GLY A 42 -7.97 15.03 8.56
N GLY A 43 -7.60 13.79 8.26
CA GLY A 43 -7.23 12.75 9.24
C GLY A 43 -6.63 11.53 8.56
N TRP A 44 -5.68 10.86 9.20
CA TRP A 44 -5.06 9.66 8.62
C TRP A 44 -6.03 8.49 8.58
N SER A 45 -6.15 7.87 7.42
CA SER A 45 -6.99 6.70 7.18
C SER A 45 -6.28 5.70 6.28
N TYR A 46 -6.68 4.43 6.40
CA TYR A 46 -6.19 3.38 5.51
C TYR A 46 -6.95 3.39 4.19
N GLU A 47 -6.20 3.31 3.08
CA GLU A 47 -6.70 3.12 1.73
C GLU A 47 -6.12 1.82 1.15
N ARG A 48 -7.02 0.96 0.67
CA ARG A 48 -6.68 -0.22 -0.11
C ARG A 48 -7.07 0.01 -1.56
N LYS A 49 -6.11 -0.09 -2.48
CA LYS A 49 -6.33 0.18 -3.90
C LYS A 49 -5.78 -0.94 -4.77
N TYR A 50 -6.65 -1.56 -5.55
CA TYR A 50 -6.22 -2.45 -6.62
C TYR A 50 -5.59 -1.66 -7.79
N THR A 51 -4.53 -2.21 -8.38
CA THR A 51 -3.84 -1.63 -9.54
C THR A 51 -3.24 -2.71 -10.43
N ASN A 52 -3.39 -2.55 -11.75
CA ASN A 52 -2.76 -3.37 -12.78
C ASN A 52 -1.67 -2.62 -13.56
N ASN A 53 -1.36 -1.38 -13.16
CA ASN A 53 -0.47 -0.49 -13.91
C ASN A 53 0.67 0.10 -13.08
N LEU A 54 0.76 -0.18 -11.78
CA LEU A 54 1.79 0.37 -10.89
C LEU A 54 3.22 0.16 -11.44
N VAL A 55 3.54 -1.06 -11.87
CA VAL A 55 4.86 -1.41 -12.42
C VAL A 55 5.21 -0.59 -13.67
N ARG A 56 4.20 -0.12 -14.41
CA ARG A 56 4.35 0.69 -15.63
C ARG A 56 4.25 2.19 -15.36
N SER A 57 4.00 2.58 -14.12
CA SER A 57 3.81 3.98 -13.74
C SER A 57 5.14 4.73 -13.84
N LYS A 58 5.16 5.84 -14.59
CA LYS A 58 6.29 6.78 -14.61
C LYS A 58 6.51 7.48 -13.27
N MET A 59 5.55 7.34 -12.35
CA MET A 59 5.57 7.95 -11.03
C MET A 59 6.18 7.03 -9.97
N LEU A 60 6.43 5.75 -10.28
CA LEU A 60 7.06 4.82 -9.35
C LEU A 60 8.57 5.08 -9.33
N ALA A 61 9.08 5.60 -8.21
CA ALA A 61 10.49 5.91 -8.04
C ALA A 61 11.26 4.78 -7.33
N LEU A 62 10.61 4.04 -6.44
CA LEU A 62 11.22 2.93 -5.70
C LEU A 62 10.24 1.77 -5.55
N ALA A 63 10.79 0.56 -5.65
CA ALA A 63 10.14 -0.68 -5.23
C ALA A 63 11.17 -1.60 -4.57
N LEU A 64 11.18 -1.64 -3.24
CA LEU A 64 12.06 -2.50 -2.46
C LEU A 64 11.29 -3.75 -2.02
N LYS A 65 11.74 -4.93 -2.45
CA LYS A 65 11.15 -6.20 -2.00
C LYS A 65 11.51 -6.43 -0.53
N VAL A 66 10.51 -6.66 0.30
CA VAL A 66 10.66 -6.94 1.73
C VAL A 66 10.19 -8.34 2.12
N GLY A 67 9.50 -9.04 1.22
CA GLY A 67 9.06 -10.41 1.46
C GLY A 67 8.30 -11.02 0.29
N THR A 68 7.76 -12.20 0.55
CA THR A 68 6.84 -12.92 -0.34
C THR A 68 5.66 -13.44 0.47
N VAL A 69 4.50 -13.58 -0.17
CA VAL A 69 3.29 -14.20 0.36
C VAL A 69 3.42 -15.71 0.13
N PRO A 70 3.65 -16.52 1.18
CA PRO A 70 4.00 -17.94 0.99
C PRO A 70 2.77 -18.85 0.87
N LEU A 71 1.59 -18.38 1.27
CA LEU A 71 0.38 -19.19 1.39
C LEU A 71 -0.76 -18.61 0.54
N PRO A 72 -1.66 -19.46 -0.01
CA PRO A 72 -2.82 -19.00 -0.77
C PRO A 72 -3.69 -17.98 -0.01
N GLN A 73 -3.90 -18.20 1.29
CA GLN A 73 -4.66 -17.29 2.16
C GLN A 73 -3.88 -16.05 2.62
N GLY A 74 -2.58 -15.95 2.33
CA GLY A 74 -1.71 -14.90 2.86
C GLY A 74 -2.12 -13.50 2.39
N HIS A 75 -2.67 -13.38 1.17
CA HIS A 75 -3.19 -12.11 0.65
C HIS A 75 -4.35 -11.58 1.51
N ALA A 76 -5.32 -12.43 1.80
CA ALA A 76 -6.45 -12.07 2.65
C ALA A 76 -6.02 -11.73 4.09
N GLN A 77 -4.99 -12.42 4.61
CA GLN A 77 -4.42 -12.11 5.92
C GLN A 77 -3.72 -10.74 5.94
N ILE A 78 -2.96 -10.40 4.90
CA ILE A 78 -2.35 -9.08 4.77
C ILE A 78 -3.43 -7.99 4.68
N ASP A 79 -4.46 -8.21 3.87
CA ASP A 79 -5.60 -7.29 3.76
C ASP A 79 -6.27 -7.06 5.11
N HIS A 80 -6.44 -8.12 5.91
CA HIS A 80 -7.04 -8.06 7.24
C HIS A 80 -6.15 -7.29 8.23
N ILE A 81 -4.85 -7.61 8.29
CA ILE A 81 -3.91 -6.98 9.22
C ILE A 81 -3.72 -5.49 8.92
N LEU A 82 -3.48 -5.15 7.65
CA LEU A 82 -3.24 -3.76 7.25
C LEU A 82 -4.52 -2.91 7.26
N GLY A 83 -5.68 -3.55 7.10
CA GLY A 83 -6.99 -2.89 7.16
C GLY A 83 -7.60 -2.84 8.56
N ASP A 84 -6.96 -3.41 9.58
CA ASP A 84 -7.49 -3.38 10.94
C ASP A 84 -7.47 -1.95 11.49
N PRO A 85 -8.64 -1.35 11.82
CA PRO A 85 -8.70 0.00 12.36
C PRO A 85 -7.99 0.15 13.72
N ASN A 86 -7.73 -0.95 14.44
CA ASN A 86 -6.95 -0.95 15.68
C ASN A 86 -5.44 -0.79 15.43
N MET A 87 -4.96 -1.04 14.22
CA MET A 87 -3.56 -0.85 13.83
C MET A 87 -3.25 0.61 13.48
N ILE A 88 -4.27 1.45 13.26
CA ILE A 88 -4.12 2.89 13.10
C ILE A 88 -4.13 3.54 14.48
N SER A 89 -3.18 4.44 14.76
CA SER A 89 -3.19 5.21 16.02
C SER A 89 -4.54 5.91 16.19
N GLN A 90 -5.14 5.69 17.35
CA GLN A 90 -6.39 6.32 17.75
C GLN A 90 -6.15 7.71 18.37
N ASP A 91 -4.88 8.12 18.50
CA ASP A 91 -4.51 9.40 19.08
C ASP A 91 -5.15 10.54 18.30
N SER A 92 -5.72 11.51 19.04
CA SER A 92 -6.42 12.63 18.45
C SER A 92 -5.55 13.40 17.46
N GLY A 93 -4.25 13.59 17.76
CA GLY A 93 -3.29 14.23 16.85
C GLY A 93 -2.98 13.44 15.57
N PHE A 94 -3.17 12.11 15.57
CA PHE A 94 -3.06 11.27 14.37
C PHE A 94 -4.36 11.31 13.55
N ARG A 95 -5.51 11.41 14.21
CA ARG A 95 -6.83 11.45 13.56
C ARG A 95 -7.26 12.84 13.08
N SER A 96 -6.73 13.91 13.66
CA SER A 96 -7.16 15.29 13.41
C SER A 96 -6.31 16.02 12.37
N GLY A 97 -5.63 15.32 11.46
CA GLY A 97 -4.58 15.86 10.61
C GLY A 97 -4.91 17.18 9.89
N ALA A 98 -4.36 18.27 10.42
CA ALA A 98 -3.72 19.35 9.67
C ALA A 98 -2.60 19.95 10.54
N VAL A 99 -1.35 19.90 10.05
CA VAL A 99 -0.36 20.97 10.27
C VAL A 99 -0.24 21.68 8.93
#